data_AF-A0A419DU83-F1
#
_entry.id   AF-A0A419DU83-F1
#
_cell.length_a   1.000
_cell.length_b   1.000
_cell.length_c   1.000
_cell.angle_alpha   90.00
_cell.angle_beta   90.00
_cell.angle_gamma   90.00
#
_symmetry.space_group_name_H-M   'P 1'
#
loop_
_entity.id
_entity.type
_entity.pdbx_description
1 polymer ?
#
loop_
_entity_poly.entity_id
_entity_poly.type
_entity_poly.pdbx_seq_one_letter_code
_entity_poly.pdbx_strand_id
1 'polypeptide(L)'
;MDFYVLLKRIGPTLKMITYKLSWRYSFLDQDDLYQEAAIHLWSDFRARKLDDKTDSYILQGCYFHLKNYLRRSENRSCAINIDSFLNDDSQGSQVYENTLLADYRFKEEVEKLNSKLLVETIFNNGLTNREKEVLWLCLEDLKTREIGKRLNISHVSVVKIMSKIREKCRKHLEG
;
A
#
# COMPACT_ATOMS: atom_id res chain seq x y z
N MET A 1 10.42 13.72 30.29
CA MET A 1 9.09 13.06 30.32
C MET A 1 9.30 11.57 30.26
N ASP A 2 8.58 10.75 31.02
CA ASP A 2 8.66 9.28 30.93
C ASP A 2 7.74 8.76 29.80
N PHE A 3 8.19 7.72 29.10
CA PHE A 3 7.42 7.14 27.99
C PHE A 3 6.10 6.55 28.47
N TYR A 4 6.08 5.92 29.64
CA TYR A 4 4.85 5.36 30.19
C TYR A 4 3.81 6.46 30.44
N VAL A 5 4.24 7.62 30.92
CA VAL A 5 3.38 8.79 31.10
C VAL A 5 2.85 9.30 29.75
N LEU A 6 3.69 9.35 28.72
CA LEU A 6 3.28 9.73 27.37
C LEU A 6 2.24 8.76 26.81
N LEU A 7 2.54 7.47 26.85
CA LEU A 7 1.67 6.42 26.32
C LEU A 7 0.34 6.37 27.07
N LYS A 8 0.33 6.56 28.40
CA LYS A 8 -0.89 6.65 29.18
C LYS A 8 -1.74 7.87 28.81
N ARG A 9 -1.09 8.99 28.48
CA ARG A 9 -1.77 10.23 28.06
C ARG A 9 -2.45 10.08 26.69
N ILE A 10 -1.72 9.58 25.69
CA ILE A 10 -2.22 9.54 24.29
C ILE A 10 -2.87 8.20 23.91
N GLY A 11 -2.64 7.15 24.70
CA GLY A 11 -3.06 5.78 24.45
C GLY A 11 -4.56 5.60 24.18
N PRO A 12 -5.49 6.24 24.94
CA PRO A 12 -6.92 6.14 24.67
C PRO A 12 -7.29 6.64 23.26
N THR A 13 -6.75 7.79 22.85
CA THR A 13 -6.98 8.33 21.50
C THR A 13 -6.31 7.48 20.44
N LEU A 14 -5.12 6.93 20.73
CA LEU A 14 -4.43 6.03 19.82
C LEU A 14 -5.22 4.73 19.59
N LYS A 15 -5.85 4.17 20.63
CA LYS A 15 -6.77 3.02 20.52
C LYS A 15 -7.99 3.33 19.66
N MET A 16 -8.54 4.53 19.76
CA MET A 16 -9.65 4.95 18.87
C MET A 16 -9.20 5.05 17.41
N ILE A 17 -7.96 5.53 17.17
CA ILE A 17 -7.39 5.59 15.82
C ILE A 17 -7.22 4.17 15.26
N THR A 18 -6.66 3.24 16.03
CA THR A 18 -6.42 1.87 15.57
C THR A 18 -7.73 1.13 15.31
N TYR A 19 -8.74 1.30 16.16
CA TYR A 19 -10.09 0.76 15.94
C TYR A 19 -10.72 1.25 14.62
N LYS A 20 -10.61 2.54 14.32
CA LYS A 20 -11.13 3.12 13.07
C LYS A 20 -10.40 2.60 11.83
N LEU A 21 -9.13 2.19 11.97
CA LEU A 21 -8.32 1.67 10.88
C LEU A 21 -8.52 0.16 10.70
N SER A 22 -8.60 -0.62 11.79
CA SER A 22 -8.72 -2.09 11.74
C SER A 22 -9.98 -2.56 11.01
N TRP A 23 -11.10 -1.83 11.11
CA TRP A 23 -12.34 -2.18 10.39
C TRP A 23 -12.14 -2.36 8.88
N ARG A 24 -11.11 -1.74 8.30
CA ARG A 24 -10.84 -1.81 6.85
C ARG A 24 -9.94 -2.98 6.46
N TYR A 25 -9.33 -3.69 7.40
CA TYR A 25 -8.32 -4.71 7.12
C TYR A 25 -8.62 -5.99 7.92
N SER A 26 -8.98 -7.06 7.21
CA SER A 26 -9.43 -8.31 7.84
C SER A 26 -8.30 -9.14 8.49
N PHE A 27 -7.04 -8.86 8.16
CA PHE A 27 -5.89 -9.65 8.58
C PHE A 27 -5.05 -9.04 9.72
N LEU A 28 -5.40 -7.83 10.17
CA LEU A 28 -4.73 -7.15 11.28
C LEU A 28 -5.79 -6.68 12.27
N ASP A 29 -5.67 -7.11 13.52
CA ASP A 29 -6.60 -6.70 14.54
C ASP A 29 -6.24 -5.32 15.14
N GLN A 30 -7.08 -4.84 16.05
CA GLN A 30 -6.87 -3.55 16.69
C GLN A 30 -5.60 -3.51 17.55
N ASP A 31 -5.27 -4.62 18.20
CA ASP A 31 -4.15 -4.73 19.13
C ASP A 31 -2.83 -4.77 18.39
N ASP A 32 -2.77 -5.46 17.24
CA ASP A 32 -1.64 -5.45 16.31
C ASP A 32 -1.30 -4.01 15.88
N LEU A 33 -2.31 -3.26 15.44
CA LEU A 33 -2.13 -1.87 15.01
C LEU A 33 -1.76 -0.96 16.18
N TYR A 34 -2.27 -1.23 17.38
CA TYR A 34 -1.88 -0.47 18.57
C TYR A 34 -0.42 -0.72 18.95
N GLN A 35 0.03 -1.97 18.90
CA GLN A 35 1.42 -2.33 19.15
C GLN A 35 2.36 -1.68 18.14
N GLU A 36 2.04 -1.75 16.84
CA GLU A 36 2.83 -1.11 15.79
C GLU A 36 2.96 0.41 16.00
N ALA A 37 1.86 1.08 16.39
CA ALA A 37 1.90 2.50 16.71
C ALA A 37 2.71 2.81 17.97
N ALA A 38 2.64 1.95 19.00
CA ALA A 38 3.41 2.11 20.23
C ALA A 38 4.92 1.95 19.98
N ILE A 39 5.32 1.01 19.10
CA ILE A 39 6.71 0.82 18.68
C ILE A 39 7.22 2.06 17.94
N HIS A 40 6.43 2.58 17.00
CA HIS A 40 6.76 3.82 16.30
C HIS A 40 6.94 5.00 17.26
N LEU A 41 6.00 5.18 18.18
CA LEU A 41 6.04 6.21 19.20
C LEU A 41 7.29 6.07 20.10
N TRP A 42 7.62 4.85 20.52
CA TRP A 42 8.81 4.56 21.32
C TRP A 42 10.08 4.94 20.57
N SER A 43 10.18 4.61 19.29
CA SER A 43 11.31 4.98 18.43
C SER A 43 11.49 6.50 18.38
N ASP A 44 10.42 7.26 18.16
CA ASP A 44 10.50 8.72 18.08
C ASP A 44 10.77 9.37 19.44
N PHE A 45 10.25 8.78 20.53
CA PHE A 45 10.55 9.18 21.91
C PHE A 45 12.04 8.99 22.22
N ARG A 46 12.61 7.82 21.89
CA ARG A 46 14.04 7.51 22.06
C ARG A 46 14.94 8.44 21.26
N ALA A 47 14.46 8.88 20.10
CA ALA A 47 15.16 9.84 19.24
C ALA A 47 14.97 11.31 19.66
N ARG A 48 14.28 11.59 20.78
CA ARG A 48 13.97 12.94 21.29
C ARG A 48 13.24 13.84 20.27
N LYS A 49 12.46 13.24 19.35
CA LYS A 49 11.69 14.00 18.35
C LYS A 49 10.40 14.60 18.89
N LEU A 50 10.02 14.23 20.12
CA LEU A 50 8.71 14.50 20.71
C LEU A 50 8.73 15.61 21.77
N ASP A 51 9.91 16.10 22.18
CA ASP A 51 10.08 16.96 23.36
C ASP A 51 9.24 18.26 23.29
N ASP A 52 9.06 18.81 22.08
CA ASP A 52 8.30 20.05 21.84
C ASP A 52 7.01 19.84 21.03
N LYS A 53 6.49 18.61 20.99
CA LYS A 53 5.34 18.26 20.14
C LYS A 53 4.06 18.19 20.95
N THR A 54 2.99 18.74 20.38
CA THR A 54 1.65 18.62 20.95
C THR A 54 1.11 17.21 20.75
N ASP A 55 0.18 16.80 21.61
CA ASP A 55 -0.46 15.48 21.50
C ASP A 55 -1.11 15.27 20.12
N SER A 56 -1.73 16.31 19.56
CA SER A 56 -2.30 16.26 18.20
C SER A 56 -1.24 15.95 17.14
N TYR A 57 -0.05 16.55 17.23
CA TYR A 57 1.05 16.28 16.30
C TYR A 57 1.54 14.84 16.43
N ILE A 58 1.69 14.35 17.66
CA ILE A 58 2.15 12.99 17.94
C ILE A 58 1.15 11.96 17.41
N LEU A 59 -0.13 12.15 17.72
CA LEU A 59 -1.22 11.28 17.25
C LEU A 59 -1.33 11.27 15.73
N GLN A 60 -1.15 12.43 15.09
CA GLN A 60 -1.15 12.55 13.64
C GLN A 60 0.06 11.81 13.02
N GLY A 61 1.22 11.86 13.66
CA GLY A 61 2.40 11.06 13.28
C GLY A 61 2.09 9.56 13.31
N CYS A 62 1.56 9.05 14.43
CA CYS A 62 1.15 7.65 14.55
C CYS A 62 0.10 7.26 13.50
N TYR A 63 -0.89 8.11 13.25
CA TYR A 63 -1.90 7.86 12.21
C TYR A 63 -1.29 7.71 10.82
N PHE A 64 -0.38 8.60 10.42
CA PHE A 64 0.28 8.51 9.13
C PHE A 64 1.24 7.31 9.03
N HIS A 65 1.91 6.96 10.13
CA HIS A 65 2.71 5.73 10.21
C HIS A 65 1.84 4.50 9.95
N LEU A 66 0.73 4.36 10.67
CA LEU A 66 -0.19 3.23 10.51
C LEU A 66 -0.76 3.13 9.09
N LYS A 67 -1.14 4.26 8.47
CA LYS A 67 -1.60 4.25 7.08
C LYS A 67 -0.52 3.75 6.11
N ASN A 68 0.74 4.13 6.33
CA ASN A 68 1.84 3.66 5.51
C ASN A 68 2.16 2.18 5.75
N TYR A 69 2.07 1.73 7.00
CA TYR A 69 2.22 0.32 7.38
C TYR A 69 1.16 -0.54 6.67
N LEU A 70 -0.12 -0.16 6.79
CA LEU A 70 -1.25 -0.83 6.16
C LEU A 70 -1.15 -0.88 4.64
N ARG A 71 -0.77 0.24 4.00
CA ARG A 71 -0.52 0.28 2.55
C ARG A 71 0.57 -0.71 2.11
N ARG A 72 1.60 -0.94 2.94
CA ARG A 72 2.69 -1.87 2.62
C ARG A 72 2.30 -3.33 2.86
N SER A 73 1.46 -3.61 3.86
CA SER A 73 1.01 -4.96 4.18
C SER A 73 -0.08 -5.46 3.22
N GLU A 74 -0.97 -4.59 2.73
CA GLU A 74 -1.99 -4.92 1.73
C GLU A 74 -1.39 -5.49 0.43
N ASN A 75 -0.25 -4.96 -0.01
CA ASN A 75 0.48 -5.49 -1.18
C ASN A 75 1.10 -6.88 -0.97
N ARG A 76 1.12 -7.42 0.26
CA ARG A 76 1.75 -8.69 0.59
C ARG A 76 0.76 -9.80 0.92
N SER A 77 -0.51 -9.48 1.15
CA SER A 77 -1.47 -10.40 1.77
C SER A 77 -2.70 -10.63 0.90
N CYS A 78 -2.56 -11.41 -0.16
CA CYS A 78 -3.69 -12.19 -0.68
C CYS A 78 -3.68 -13.53 0.06
N ALA A 79 -4.11 -13.52 1.33
CA ALA A 79 -4.18 -14.74 2.14
C ALA A 79 -5.47 -15.49 1.76
N ILE A 80 -5.32 -16.58 1.02
CA ILE A 80 -6.42 -17.49 0.69
C ILE A 80 -6.56 -18.49 1.84
N ASN A 81 -7.74 -18.57 2.44
CA ASN A 81 -8.05 -19.60 3.42
C ASN A 81 -8.32 -20.91 2.67
N ILE A 82 -7.47 -21.93 2.87
CA ILE A 82 -7.61 -23.23 2.19
C ILE A 82 -8.77 -24.03 2.82
N ASP A 83 -9.01 -23.88 4.12
CA ASP A 83 -10.04 -24.65 4.84
C ASP A 83 -11.47 -24.25 4.45
N SER A 84 -11.69 -23.04 3.93
CA SER A 84 -13.01 -22.67 3.39
C SER A 84 -13.39 -23.46 2.13
N PHE A 85 -12.42 -24.04 1.43
CA PHE A 85 -12.66 -24.88 0.25
C PHE A 85 -12.85 -26.36 0.59
N LEU A 86 -12.49 -26.79 1.80
CA LEU A 86 -12.56 -28.19 2.23
C LEU A 86 -13.89 -28.57 2.86
N ASN A 87 -14.68 -27.59 3.32
CA ASN A 87 -15.92 -27.82 4.08
C ASN A 87 -17.21 -27.78 3.25
N ASP A 88 -17.12 -27.68 1.92
CA ASP A 88 -18.30 -27.75 1.03
C ASP A 88 -18.48 -29.19 0.51
N ASP A 89 -19.11 -30.01 1.34
CA ASP A 89 -19.27 -31.48 1.22
C ASP A 89 -20.11 -31.96 0.01
N SER A 90 -20.39 -31.10 -0.98
CA SER A 90 -21.28 -31.48 -2.09
C SER A 90 -20.63 -31.56 -3.48
N GLN A 91 -19.44 -30.99 -3.72
CA GLN A 91 -18.70 -31.15 -5.00
C GLN A 91 -17.17 -31.09 -4.87
N GLY A 92 -16.64 -31.22 -3.65
CA GLY A 92 -15.25 -30.92 -3.28
C GLY A 92 -14.14 -31.84 -3.80
N SER A 93 -14.37 -32.76 -4.74
CA SER A 93 -13.27 -33.58 -5.32
C SER A 93 -13.02 -33.35 -6.81
N GLN A 94 -14.00 -32.90 -7.59
CA GLN A 94 -13.79 -32.64 -9.04
C GLN A 94 -13.32 -31.21 -9.35
N VAL A 95 -13.47 -30.27 -8.40
CA VAL A 95 -13.00 -28.88 -8.54
C VAL A 95 -11.50 -28.75 -8.24
N TYR A 96 -10.92 -29.67 -7.45
CA TYR A 96 -9.51 -29.61 -7.03
C TYR A 96 -8.52 -29.94 -8.16
N GLU A 97 -8.83 -30.89 -9.04
CA GLU A 97 -7.95 -31.23 -10.16
C GLU A 97 -8.08 -30.25 -11.34
N ASN A 98 -9.30 -29.83 -11.68
CA ASN A 98 -9.54 -29.00 -12.87
C ASN A 98 -9.30 -27.50 -12.65
N THR A 99 -9.53 -26.96 -11.44
CA THR A 99 -9.53 -25.50 -11.23
C THR A 99 -8.25 -24.98 -10.54
N LEU A 100 -7.61 -25.79 -9.69
CA LEU A 100 -6.49 -25.34 -8.83
C LEU A 100 -5.09 -25.56 -9.43
N LEU A 101 -4.89 -26.59 -10.27
CA LEU A 101 -3.56 -26.97 -10.76
C LEU A 101 -3.32 -26.69 -12.25
N ALA A 102 -4.34 -26.80 -13.11
CA ALA A 102 -4.20 -26.55 -14.55
C ALA A 102 -4.49 -25.09 -14.94
N ASP A 103 -5.53 -24.49 -14.36
CA ASP A 103 -6.01 -23.17 -14.79
C ASP A 103 -5.33 -21.99 -14.09
N TYR A 104 -4.88 -22.11 -12.84
CA TYR A 104 -4.29 -20.96 -12.15
C TYR A 104 -2.94 -20.54 -12.72
N ARG A 105 -2.09 -21.50 -13.11
CA ARG A 105 -0.80 -21.21 -13.77
C ARG A 105 -1.02 -20.61 -15.15
N PHE A 106 -1.93 -21.18 -15.95
CA PHE A 106 -2.23 -20.68 -17.29
C PHE A 106 -2.92 -19.33 -17.24
N LYS A 107 -3.89 -19.14 -16.35
CA LYS A 107 -4.58 -17.86 -16.14
C LYS A 107 -3.64 -16.80 -15.56
N GLU A 108 -2.76 -17.14 -14.62
CA GLU A 108 -1.75 -16.22 -14.10
C GLU A 108 -0.70 -15.87 -15.17
N GLU A 109 -0.29 -16.82 -16.02
CA GLU A 109 0.61 -16.57 -17.14
C GLU A 109 -0.04 -15.73 -18.23
N VAL A 110 -1.31 -16.00 -18.57
CA VAL A 110 -2.12 -15.22 -19.51
C VAL A 110 -2.41 -13.83 -18.95
N GLU A 111 -2.71 -13.70 -17.66
CA GLU A 111 -2.88 -12.40 -17.00
C GLU A 111 -1.56 -11.64 -16.95
N LYS A 112 -0.42 -12.29 -16.69
CA LYS A 112 0.92 -11.67 -16.77
C LYS A 112 1.28 -11.27 -18.21
N LEU A 113 0.92 -12.07 -19.20
CA LEU A 113 1.08 -11.77 -20.63
C LEU A 113 0.21 -10.59 -21.04
N ASN A 114 -1.07 -10.58 -20.67
CA ASN A 114 -2.00 -9.49 -20.90
C ASN A 114 -1.54 -8.22 -20.18
N SER A 115 -1.01 -8.34 -18.96
CA SER A 115 -0.41 -7.23 -18.22
C SER A 115 0.80 -6.68 -18.97
N LYS A 116 1.70 -7.53 -19.47
CA LYS A 116 2.85 -7.10 -20.28
C LYS A 116 2.43 -6.42 -21.58
N LEU A 117 1.45 -6.98 -22.29
CA LEU A 117 0.91 -6.40 -23.52
C LEU A 117 0.21 -5.06 -23.26
N LEU A 118 -0.54 -4.92 -22.16
CA LEU A 118 -1.13 -3.66 -21.72
C LEU A 118 -0.07 -2.63 -21.35
N VAL A 119 0.97 -3.05 -20.61
CA VAL A 119 2.11 -2.19 -20.29
C VAL A 119 2.79 -1.73 -21.58
N GLU A 120 3.08 -2.62 -22.53
CA GLU A 120 3.72 -2.27 -23.80
C GLU A 120 2.87 -1.38 -24.68
N THR A 121 1.55 -1.61 -24.76
CA THR A 121 0.64 -0.76 -25.54
C THR A 121 0.50 0.64 -24.94
N ILE A 122 0.38 0.75 -23.62
CA ILE A 122 0.39 2.03 -22.90
C ILE A 122 1.75 2.72 -23.07
N PHE A 123 2.85 1.96 -22.97
CA PHE A 123 4.20 2.50 -23.06
C PHE A 123 4.55 2.94 -24.48
N ASN A 124 4.09 2.27 -25.53
CA ASN A 124 4.42 2.59 -26.91
C ASN A 124 3.45 3.60 -27.55
N ASN A 125 2.15 3.52 -27.23
CA ASN A 125 1.11 4.32 -27.91
C ASN A 125 0.35 5.31 -26.98
N GLY A 126 0.47 5.20 -25.66
CA GLY A 126 -0.25 6.07 -24.70
C GLY A 126 0.59 7.22 -24.12
N LEU A 127 1.89 6.99 -23.89
CA LEU A 127 2.76 7.92 -23.16
C LEU A 127 3.76 8.65 -24.05
N THR A 128 3.93 9.95 -23.79
CA THR A 128 5.02 10.77 -24.36
C THR A 128 6.36 10.39 -23.74
N ASN A 129 7.47 10.67 -24.41
CA ASN A 129 8.82 10.37 -23.89
C ASN A 129 9.06 10.92 -22.48
N ARG A 130 8.55 12.13 -22.21
CA ARG A 130 8.68 12.78 -20.89
C ARG A 130 7.81 12.14 -19.81
N GLU A 131 6.66 11.56 -20.18
CA GLU A 131 5.83 10.75 -19.28
C GLU A 131 6.50 9.39 -19.00
N LYS A 132 7.12 8.77 -20.01
CA LYS A 132 7.86 7.51 -19.86
C LYS A 132 9.05 7.67 -18.90
N GLU A 133 9.82 8.75 -19.03
CA GLU A 133 10.93 9.06 -18.12
C GLU A 133 10.46 9.21 -16.66
N VAL A 134 9.37 9.97 -16.44
CA VAL A 134 8.79 10.12 -15.09
C VAL A 134 8.32 8.77 -14.55
N LEU A 135 7.68 7.95 -15.37
CA LEU A 135 7.20 6.62 -14.97
C LEU A 135 8.36 5.68 -14.62
N TRP A 136 9.43 5.68 -15.40
CA TRP A 136 10.64 4.89 -15.14
C TRP A 136 11.27 5.27 -13.80
N LEU A 137 11.45 6.57 -13.55
CA LEU A 137 12.01 7.03 -12.29
C LEU A 137 11.10 6.72 -11.09
N CYS A 138 9.78 6.67 -11.29
CA CYS A 138 8.85 6.18 -10.27
C CYS A 138 9.00 4.67 -9.99
N LEU A 139 9.32 3.85 -11.01
CA LEU A 139 9.57 2.42 -10.84
C LEU A 139 10.89 2.15 -10.10
N GLU A 140 11.84 3.09 -10.16
CA GLU A 140 13.09 3.07 -9.39
C GLU A 140 12.91 3.50 -7.91
N ASP A 141 11.68 3.55 -7.39
CA ASP A 141 11.33 3.95 -6.02
C ASP A 141 11.75 5.40 -5.63
N LEU A 142 12.02 6.27 -6.59
CA LEU A 142 12.36 7.68 -6.33
C LEU A 142 11.13 8.49 -5.87
N LYS A 143 11.32 9.38 -4.89
CA LYS A 143 10.27 10.30 -4.45
C LYS A 143 10.05 11.40 -5.49
N THR A 144 8.83 11.94 -5.56
CA THR A 144 8.47 13.03 -6.50
C THR A 144 9.39 14.24 -6.46
N ARG A 145 9.97 14.56 -5.30
CA ARG A 145 10.97 15.63 -5.15
C ARG A 145 12.33 15.28 -5.77
N GLU A 146 12.75 14.01 -5.69
CA GLU A 146 14.00 13.50 -6.25
C GLU A 146 13.89 13.39 -7.77
N ILE A 147 12.74 12.91 -8.26
CA ILE A 147 12.39 12.90 -9.69
C ILE A 147 12.42 14.32 -10.26
N GLY A 148 11.83 15.28 -9.54
CA GLY A 148 11.85 16.69 -9.96
C GLY A 148 13.27 17.24 -10.08
N LYS A 149 14.14 16.95 -9.10
CA LYS A 149 15.56 17.31 -9.18
C LYS A 149 16.27 16.67 -10.37
N ARG A 150 16.00 15.38 -10.63
CA ARG A 150 16.67 14.61 -11.70
C ARG A 150 16.24 15.03 -13.10
N LEU A 151 14.97 15.41 -13.27
CA LEU A 151 14.41 15.88 -14.56
C LEU A 151 14.43 17.40 -14.73
N ASN A 152 15.04 18.13 -13.78
CA ASN A 152 15.08 19.59 -13.72
C ASN A 152 13.69 20.24 -13.86
N ILE A 153 12.70 19.71 -13.14
CA ILE A 153 11.32 20.20 -13.09
C ILE A 153 10.82 20.32 -11.65
N SER A 154 9.81 21.14 -11.43
CA SER A 154 9.20 21.24 -10.10
C SER A 154 8.56 19.92 -9.67
N HIS A 155 8.59 19.59 -8.39
CA HIS A 155 7.90 18.41 -7.85
C HIS A 155 6.38 18.44 -8.12
N VAL A 156 5.79 19.63 -8.20
CA VAL A 156 4.38 19.83 -8.57
C VAL A 156 4.15 19.42 -10.03
N SER A 157 5.09 19.73 -10.92
CA SER A 157 5.06 19.29 -12.32
C SER A 157 5.13 17.77 -12.43
N VAL A 158 5.95 17.10 -11.62
CA VAL A 158 6.00 15.62 -11.55
C VAL A 158 4.63 15.05 -11.17
N VAL A 159 3.99 15.61 -10.13
CA VAL A 159 2.64 15.18 -9.70
C VAL A 159 1.61 15.37 -10.82
N LYS A 160 1.64 16.50 -11.54
CA LYS A 160 0.76 16.73 -12.69
C LYS A 160 0.99 15.72 -13.82
N ILE A 161 2.24 15.40 -14.13
CA ILE A 161 2.60 14.40 -15.14
C ILE A 161 2.10 13.02 -14.70
N MET A 162 2.30 12.63 -13.45
CA MET A 162 1.75 11.37 -12.91
C MET A 162 0.22 11.30 -12.99
N SER A 163 -0.47 12.42 -12.73
CA SER A 163 -1.93 12.48 -12.87
C SER A 163 -2.37 12.26 -14.32
N LYS A 164 -1.64 12.81 -15.29
CA LYS A 164 -1.91 12.60 -16.72
C LYS A 164 -1.62 11.16 -17.14
N ILE A 165 -0.53 10.55 -16.66
CA ILE A 165 -0.21 9.14 -16.90
C ILE A 165 -1.36 8.26 -16.39
N ARG A 166 -1.84 8.47 -15.16
CA ARG A 166 -2.98 7.71 -14.60
C ARG A 166 -4.24 7.85 -15.43
N GLU A 167 -4.56 9.06 -15.89
CA GLU A 167 -5.72 9.32 -16.74
C GLU A 167 -5.63 8.54 -18.06
N LYS A 168 -4.46 8.55 -18.69
CA LYS A 168 -4.21 7.83 -19.94
C LYS A 168 -4.27 6.33 -19.75
N CYS A 169 -3.67 5.80 -18.67
CA CYS A 169 -3.75 4.38 -18.35
C CYS A 169 -5.20 3.94 -18.11
N ARG A 170 -6.02 4.77 -17.45
CA ARG A 170 -7.45 4.46 -17.23
C ARG A 170 -8.22 4.35 -18.55
N LYS A 171 -8.00 5.27 -19.49
CA LYS A 171 -8.64 5.22 -20.82
C LYS A 171 -8.29 3.97 -21.63
N HIS A 172 -7.08 3.44 -21.47
CA HIS A 172 -6.66 2.19 -22.11
C HIS A 172 -7.15 0.93 -21.39
N LEU A 173 -7.69 1.04 -20.17
CA LEU A 173 -8.28 -0.07 -19.42
C LEU A 173 -9.81 -0.15 -19.61
N GLU A 174 -10.47 0.96 -19.96
CA GLU A 174 -11.93 1.06 -20.13
C GLU A 174 -12.39 0.86 -21.60
N GLY A 175 -11.48 0.76 -22.56
CA GLY A 175 -11.75 0.51 -23.97
C GLY A 175 -11.26 -0.85 -24.40
#